data_AF-A0A7S3NR73-F1
#
_entry.id   AF-A0A7S3NR73-F1
#
_cell.length_a   1.000
_cell.length_b   1.000
_cell.length_c   1.000
_cell.angle_alpha   90.00
_cell.angle_beta   90.00
_cell.angle_gamma   90.00
#
_symmetry.space_group_name_H-M   'P 1'
#
loop_
_entity.id
_entity.type
_entity.pdbx_description
1 polymer ?
#
loop_
_entity_poly.entity_id
_entity_poly.type
_entity_poly.pdbx_seq_one_letter_code
_entity_poly.pdbx_strand_id
1 'polypeptide(L)'
;VNVTMDDQHVPGSPFLVLVLAKKRSGPSLGGEGKIRVFYSSTSGMDRVKNNQKKLQEVLERRKVHLRPDFEPWIALDVGLDPNFRKMVFAKAGRTEAPLMFIDDEPAP
;
A
#
# COMPACT_ATOMS: atom_id res chain seq x y z
N VAL A 1 -26.52 3.57 -25.27
CA VAL A 1 -25.12 3.31 -24.87
C VAL A 1 -25.18 2.80 -23.46
N ASN A 2 -24.70 1.59 -23.24
CA ASN A 2 -24.92 0.88 -21.98
C ASN A 2 -23.56 0.82 -21.30
N VAL A 3 -23.40 1.59 -20.23
CA VAL A 3 -22.12 1.70 -19.50
C VAL A 3 -22.03 0.50 -18.57
N THR A 4 -20.92 -0.20 -18.44
CA THR A 4 -20.79 -1.27 -17.43
C THR A 4 -19.91 -0.84 -16.27
N MET A 5 -20.25 -1.25 -15.04
CA MET A 5 -19.41 -1.14 -13.85
C MET A 5 -19.18 -2.56 -13.33
N ASP A 6 -17.93 -2.99 -13.15
CA ASP A 6 -17.58 -4.33 -12.65
C ASP A 6 -18.32 -5.48 -13.37
N ASP A 7 -18.29 -5.45 -14.72
CA ASP A 7 -18.98 -6.40 -15.62
C ASP A 7 -20.54 -6.39 -15.57
N GLN A 8 -21.18 -5.46 -14.86
CA GLN A 8 -22.65 -5.27 -14.92
C GLN A 8 -23.07 -4.19 -15.91
N HIS A 9 -23.99 -4.52 -16.81
CA HIS A 9 -24.57 -3.61 -17.80
C HIS A 9 -25.46 -2.53 -17.17
N VAL A 10 -25.24 -1.26 -17.52
CA VAL A 10 -26.11 -0.11 -17.19
C VAL A 10 -26.83 0.35 -18.46
N PRO A 11 -27.93 -0.32 -18.86
CA PRO A 11 -28.67 0.04 -20.06
C PRO A 11 -29.39 1.38 -19.91
N GLY A 12 -29.21 2.29 -20.86
CA GLY A 12 -29.97 3.55 -20.98
C GLY A 12 -29.49 4.75 -20.14
N SER A 13 -28.27 4.74 -19.59
CA SER A 13 -27.82 5.80 -18.68
C SER A 13 -27.66 7.17 -19.37
N PRO A 14 -28.31 8.24 -18.87
CA PRO A 14 -28.11 9.62 -19.34
C PRO A 14 -26.85 10.28 -18.75
N PHE A 15 -26.08 9.59 -17.90
CA PHE A 15 -24.94 10.15 -17.16
C PHE A 15 -23.60 9.88 -17.86
N LEU A 16 -22.76 10.90 -17.91
CA LEU A 16 -21.38 10.81 -18.36
C LEU A 16 -20.53 10.17 -17.25
N VAL A 17 -20.06 8.94 -17.45
CA VAL A 17 -19.12 8.30 -16.52
C VAL A 17 -17.70 8.77 -16.85
N LEU A 18 -17.16 9.65 -16.02
CA LEU A 18 -15.76 10.06 -16.09
C LEU A 18 -14.91 9.05 -15.33
N VAL A 19 -14.27 8.13 -16.06
CA VAL A 19 -13.28 7.21 -15.49
C VAL A 19 -12.01 8.00 -15.22
N LEU A 20 -11.86 8.50 -14.00
CA LEU A 20 -10.60 9.07 -13.54
C LEU A 20 -9.63 7.91 -13.29
N ALA A 21 -8.82 7.57 -14.29
CA ALA A 21 -7.68 6.69 -14.10
C ALA A 21 -6.79 7.31 -13.01
N LYS A 22 -6.82 6.72 -11.80
CA LYS A 22 -5.97 7.16 -10.70
C LYS A 22 -4.54 7.01 -11.17
N LYS A 23 -3.85 8.14 -11.38
CA LYS A 23 -2.52 8.17 -11.97
C LYS A 23 -1.55 7.56 -10.96
N ARG A 24 -1.28 6.26 -11.12
CA ARG A 24 -0.32 5.54 -10.28
C ARG A 24 1.05 6.17 -10.43
N SER A 25 1.72 6.38 -9.32
CA SER A 25 3.04 7.01 -9.29
C SER A 25 4.14 5.95 -9.35
N GLY A 26 5.15 6.15 -10.19
CA GLY A 26 6.34 5.31 -10.22
C GLY A 26 6.11 3.85 -10.67
N PRO A 27 7.10 2.97 -10.45
CA PRO A 27 7.01 1.57 -10.83
C PRO A 27 5.98 0.83 -9.96
N SER A 28 5.37 -0.22 -10.51
CA SER A 28 4.52 -1.11 -9.71
C SER A 28 5.38 -1.90 -8.73
N LEU A 29 4.95 -1.98 -7.47
CA LEU A 29 5.54 -2.91 -6.49
C LEU A 29 4.75 -4.23 -6.44
N GLY A 30 3.71 -4.41 -7.26
CA GLY A 30 2.92 -5.64 -7.35
C GLY A 30 1.92 -5.88 -6.22
N GLY A 31 1.39 -4.82 -5.62
CA GLY A 31 0.34 -4.93 -4.56
C GLY A 31 -0.82 -3.98 -4.80
N GLU A 32 -1.24 -3.91 -6.06
CA GLU A 32 -2.52 -3.35 -6.47
C GLU A 32 -3.65 -4.01 -5.66
N GLY A 33 -4.55 -3.20 -5.11
CA GLY A 33 -5.64 -3.66 -4.26
C GLY A 33 -5.20 -4.28 -2.92
N LYS A 34 -3.94 -4.12 -2.50
CA LYS A 34 -3.41 -4.63 -1.22
C LYS A 34 -2.99 -3.52 -0.28
N ILE A 35 -2.99 -3.83 1.01
CA ILE A 35 -2.38 -3.03 2.06
C ILE A 35 -1.09 -3.73 2.48
N ARG A 36 0.04 -3.05 2.29
CA ARG A 36 1.36 -3.58 2.63
C ARG A 36 2.08 -2.66 3.59
N VAL A 37 2.76 -3.25 4.56
CA VAL A 37 3.61 -2.52 5.50
C VAL A 37 5.02 -3.04 5.40
N PHE A 38 5.94 -2.17 5.03
CA PHE A 38 7.37 -2.42 5.04
C PHE A 38 7.98 -1.88 6.32
N TYR A 39 8.73 -2.71 7.03
CA TYR A 39 9.36 -2.34 8.30
C TYR A 39 10.84 -2.71 8.32
N SER A 40 11.57 -2.22 9.32
CA SER A 40 12.95 -2.63 9.56
C SER A 40 12.98 -3.54 10.79
N SER A 41 13.44 -4.78 10.59
CA SER A 41 13.55 -5.80 11.64
C SER A 41 14.78 -5.62 12.53
N THR A 42 15.84 -4.98 12.02
CA THR A 42 17.15 -4.87 12.66
C THR A 42 17.53 -3.44 13.05
N SER A 43 16.65 -2.46 12.83
CA SER A 43 16.91 -1.06 13.22
C SER A 43 17.15 -0.93 14.72
N GLY A 44 18.33 -0.42 15.09
CA GLY A 44 18.68 -0.06 16.46
C GLY A 44 18.07 1.26 16.95
N MET A 45 17.47 2.07 16.07
CA MET A 45 16.93 3.39 16.44
C MET A 45 15.58 3.27 17.17
N ASP A 46 15.50 3.81 18.38
CA ASP A 46 14.28 3.79 19.21
C ASP A 46 13.09 4.48 18.54
N ARG A 47 13.36 5.58 17.81
CA ARG A 47 12.32 6.28 17.04
C ARG A 47 11.65 5.36 16.02
N VAL A 48 12.41 4.53 15.31
CA VAL A 48 11.89 3.60 14.31
C VAL A 48 11.06 2.51 14.97
N LYS A 49 11.54 1.93 16.07
CA LYS A 49 10.80 0.91 16.85
C LYS A 49 9.49 1.47 17.41
N ASN A 50 9.52 2.69 17.96
CA ASN A 50 8.34 3.36 18.48
C ASN A 50 7.31 3.66 17.39
N ASN A 51 7.76 4.09 16.20
CA ASN A 51 6.88 4.33 15.07
C ASN A 51 6.24 3.03 14.54
N GLN A 52 7.01 1.94 14.47
CA GLN A 52 6.49 0.61 14.12
C GLN A 52 5.42 0.16 15.12
N LYS A 53 5.69 0.23 16.42
CA LYS A 53 4.74 -0.14 17.47
C LYS A 53 3.45 0.68 17.38
N LYS A 54 3.55 2.00 17.22
CA LYS A 54 2.37 2.88 17.07
C LYS A 54 1.54 2.52 15.84
N LEU A 55 2.18 2.25 14.70
CA LEU A 55 1.48 1.83 13.49
C LEU A 55 0.77 0.50 13.70
N GLN A 56 1.43 -0.47 14.31
CA GLN A 56 0.84 -1.76 14.66
C GLN A 56 -0.40 -1.59 15.54
N GLU A 57 -0.31 -0.82 16.63
CA GLU A 57 -1.43 -0.54 17.53
C GLU A 57 -2.61 0.10 16.80
N VAL A 58 -2.36 1.01 15.84
CA VAL A 58 -3.41 1.64 15.04
C VAL A 58 -4.09 0.62 14.12
N LEU A 59 -3.33 -0.23 13.43
CA LEU A 59 -3.86 -1.25 12.54
C LEU A 59 -4.62 -2.35 13.30
N GLU A 60 -4.18 -2.67 14.51
CA GLU A 60 -4.86 -3.59 15.42
C GLU A 60 -6.17 -3.01 15.93
N ARG A 61 -6.13 -1.79 16.47
CA ARG A 61 -7.33 -1.08 16.97
C ARG A 61 -8.40 -0.90 15.90
N ARG A 62 -7.98 -0.65 14.66
CA ARG A 62 -8.88 -0.50 13.50
C ARG A 62 -9.26 -1.82 12.83
N LYS A 63 -8.74 -2.96 13.31
CA LYS A 63 -8.94 -4.29 12.72
C LYS A 63 -8.54 -4.38 11.24
N VAL A 64 -7.63 -3.51 10.79
CA VAL A 64 -7.15 -3.48 9.40
C VAL A 64 -6.32 -4.72 9.09
N HIS A 65 -5.57 -5.21 10.07
CA HIS A 65 -4.79 -6.45 9.99
C HIS A 65 -5.63 -7.72 9.76
N LEU A 66 -6.96 -7.67 9.95
CA LEU A 66 -7.87 -8.78 9.70
C LEU A 66 -8.51 -8.75 8.31
N ARG A 67 -8.23 -7.71 7.51
CA ARG A 67 -8.82 -7.59 6.18
C ARG A 67 -8.19 -8.59 5.20
N PRO A 68 -8.95 -9.12 4.23
CA PRO A 68 -8.43 -10.06 3.24
C PRO A 68 -7.42 -9.44 2.25
N ASP A 69 -7.38 -8.11 2.15
CA ASP A 69 -6.42 -7.36 1.35
C ASP A 69 -5.19 -6.90 2.13
N PHE A 70 -5.09 -7.21 3.42
CA PHE A 70 -3.93 -6.90 4.25
C PHE A 70 -2.88 -8.01 4.14
N GLU A 71 -1.67 -7.65 3.73
CA GLU A 71 -0.55 -8.59 3.66
C GLU A 71 0.28 -8.59 4.95
N PRO A 72 0.95 -9.71 5.27
CA PRO A 72 1.93 -9.75 6.34
C PRO A 72 3.00 -8.66 6.18
N TRP A 73 3.51 -8.16 7.31
CA TRP A 73 4.53 -7.14 7.30
C TRP A 73 5.82 -7.65 6.63
N ILE A 74 6.39 -6.84 5.75
CA ILE A 74 7.54 -7.21 4.93
C ILE A 74 8.79 -6.52 5.49
N ALA A 75 9.81 -7.30 5.87
CA ALA A 75 11.06 -6.75 6.35
C ALA A 75 11.89 -6.16 5.18
N LEU A 76 12.36 -4.93 5.32
CA LEU A 76 13.21 -4.25 4.33
C LEU A 76 14.68 -4.67 4.40
N ASP A 77 15.10 -5.21 5.54
CA ASP A 77 16.49 -5.48 5.89
C ASP A 77 16.82 -6.98 6.00
N VAL A 78 15.83 -7.85 5.88
CA VAL A 78 16.01 -9.31 5.97
C VAL A 78 15.34 -9.97 4.78
N GLY A 79 16.12 -10.66 3.95
CA GLY A 79 15.60 -11.52 2.87
C GLY A 79 14.95 -10.80 1.67
N LEU A 80 14.89 -9.46 1.66
CA LEU A 80 14.34 -8.68 0.55
C LEU A 80 15.41 -8.39 -0.51
N ASP A 81 15.02 -8.50 -1.78
CA ASP A 81 15.89 -8.14 -2.90
C ASP A 81 16.35 -6.66 -2.80
N PRO A 82 17.66 -6.36 -2.93
CA PRO A 82 18.18 -5.00 -2.81
C PRO A 82 17.62 -4.02 -3.85
N ASN A 83 17.30 -4.48 -5.06
CA ASN A 83 16.73 -3.62 -6.10
C ASN A 83 15.26 -3.31 -5.79
N PHE A 84 14.50 -4.31 -5.36
CA PHE A 84 13.13 -4.11 -4.91
C PHE A 84 13.06 -3.17 -3.70
N ARG A 85 13.97 -3.31 -2.73
CA ARG A 85 14.10 -2.38 -1.60
C ARG A 85 14.31 -0.94 -2.07
N LYS A 86 15.20 -0.72 -3.04
CA LYS A 86 15.43 0.61 -3.63
C LYS A 86 14.18 1.14 -4.32
N MET A 87 13.42 0.28 -5.03
CA MET A 87 12.15 0.66 -5.63
C MET A 87 11.11 1.07 -4.59
N VAL A 88 10.99 0.34 -3.48
CA VAL A 88 10.08 0.68 -2.37
C VAL A 88 10.42 2.07 -1.82
N PHE A 89 11.70 2.36 -1.57
CA PHE A 89 12.11 3.69 -1.09
C PHE A 89 11.92 4.79 -2.13
N ALA A 90 12.24 4.52 -3.39
CA ALA A 90 12.04 5.47 -4.48
C ALA A 90 10.56 5.83 -4.62
N LYS A 91 9.67 4.84 -4.49
CA LYS A 91 8.23 5.04 -4.55
C LYS A 91 7.66 5.74 -3.31
N ALA A 92 8.17 5.41 -2.12
CA ALA A 92 7.76 6.05 -0.88
C ALA A 92 8.21 7.52 -0.78
N GLY A 93 9.24 7.92 -1.54
CA GLY A 93 9.85 9.24 -1.43
C GLY A 93 10.61 9.45 -0.11
N ARG A 94 10.74 8.41 0.73
CA ARG A 94 11.46 8.43 2.01
C ARG A 94 12.09 7.07 2.30
N THR A 95 13.15 7.06 3.11
CA THR A 95 13.88 5.86 3.52
C THR A 95 13.57 5.43 4.97
N GLU A 96 12.83 6.25 5.71
CA GLU A 96 12.47 5.97 7.11
C GLU A 96 11.31 4.97 7.20
N ALA A 97 11.59 3.80 7.78
CA ALA A 97 10.57 2.81 8.12
C ALA A 97 9.79 3.21 9.39
N PRO A 98 8.53 2.74 9.56
CA PRO A 98 7.76 1.90 8.64
C PRO A 98 7.19 2.67 7.43
N LEU A 99 7.01 1.97 6.31
CA LEU A 99 6.37 2.48 5.09
C LEU A 99 5.09 1.69 4.85
N MET A 100 3.96 2.37 4.71
CA MET A 100 2.68 1.75 4.40
C MET A 100 2.29 2.09 2.97
N PHE A 101 1.78 1.10 2.25
CA PHE A 101 1.26 1.25 0.90
C PHE A 101 -0.18 0.74 0.86
N ILE A 102 -1.06 1.46 0.17
CA ILE A 102 -2.45 1.08 -0.08
C ILE A 102 -2.68 1.17 -1.58
N ASP A 103 -3.12 0.06 -2.19
CA ASP A 103 -3.31 -0.01 -3.65
C ASP A 103 -2.04 0.42 -4.40
N ASP A 104 -0.91 -0.12 -3.96
CA ASP A 104 0.43 0.17 -4.47
C ASP A 104 0.90 1.63 -4.33
N GLU A 105 0.13 2.53 -3.69
CA GLU A 105 0.51 3.93 -3.47
C GLU A 105 0.96 4.18 -2.03
N PRO A 106 1.94 5.06 -1.78
CA PRO A 106 2.40 5.38 -0.44
C PRO A 106 1.26 6.01 0.36
N ALA A 107 0.97 5.43 1.52
CA ALA A 107 0.03 5.99 2.47
C ALA A 107 0.72 7.09 3.31
N PRO A 108 0.01 8.21 3.58
CA PRO A 108 0.55 9.32 4.38
C PRO A 108 0.91 8.91 5.81
#